data_AF-A0A7J2MGH0-F1
#
_entry.id   AF-A0A7J2MGH0-F1
#
_cell.length_a   1.000
_cell.length_b   1.000
_cell.length_c   1.000
_cell.angle_alpha   90.00
_cell.angle_beta   90.00
_cell.angle_gamma   90.00
#
_symmetry.space_group_name_H-M   'P 1'
#
loop_
_entity.id
_entity.type
_entity.pdbx_description
1 polymer ?
#
loop_
_entity_poly.entity_id
_entity_poly.type
_entity_poly.pdbx_seq_one_letter_code
_entity_poly.pdbx_strand_id
1 'polypeptide(L)'
;MNNTELRTFSIGLLILLLSGAACAGATTLSIANATVEPSEDIVLPIRICNITDYGTGTINITYDPSVVHITNVTDGPESQIAAHNADNTIGLTCISASNSYGASGDIIFANVTFKAIDFGSTPVNLDVALLGDTSYKEIPATVGDGSIKVKASQPPEPFFIHGYVCYENSTPCNSPLVNITNLNTYGEWQSETSCGSNYYQISLSSGTDLDATDVLRFDATGGTSTSVTEHTVTQAEVGAGGFEYNITLELPSSDTTVS
;
A
#
# COMPACT_ATOMS: atom_id res chain seq x y z
N MET A 1 27.94 -9.39 18.30
CA MET A 1 27.23 -9.93 17.13
C MET A 1 25.87 -9.27 17.12
N ASN A 2 25.74 -8.15 16.43
CA ASN A 2 24.49 -7.39 16.39
C ASN A 2 23.72 -7.90 15.17
N ASN A 3 22.66 -8.66 15.42
CA ASN A 3 21.72 -9.08 14.40
C ASN A 3 20.99 -7.84 13.91
N THR A 4 21.35 -7.38 12.72
CA THR A 4 20.63 -6.33 12.01
C THR A 4 19.52 -7.04 11.25
N GLU A 5 18.31 -6.99 11.80
CA GLU A 5 17.07 -7.43 11.15
C GLU A 5 16.97 -6.77 9.77
N LEU A 6 17.03 -7.57 8.70
CA LEU A 6 16.66 -7.11 7.37
C LEU A 6 15.16 -6.86 7.37
N ARG A 7 14.76 -5.60 7.47
CA ARG A 7 13.41 -5.17 7.09
C ARG A 7 13.29 -5.30 5.58
N THR A 8 12.63 -6.37 5.15
CA THR A 8 12.26 -6.61 3.76
C THR A 8 11.32 -5.49 3.31
N PHE A 9 11.81 -4.57 2.49
CA PHE A 9 10.93 -3.69 1.72
C PHE A 9 10.35 -4.55 0.58
N SER A 10 9.10 -4.96 0.72
CA SER A 10 8.33 -5.56 -0.37
C SER A 10 8.29 -4.55 -1.51
N ILE A 11 9.08 -4.78 -2.56
CA ILE A 11 9.00 -4.02 -3.80
C ILE A 11 7.70 -4.46 -4.48
N GLY A 12 6.63 -3.71 -4.20
CA GLY A 12 5.36 -3.85 -4.91
C GLY A 12 5.60 -3.75 -6.41
N LEU A 13 4.90 -4.59 -7.17
CA LEU A 13 4.99 -4.68 -8.62
C LEU A 13 4.58 -3.34 -9.25
N LEU A 14 5.57 -2.51 -9.56
CA LEU A 14 5.41 -1.23 -10.25
C LEU A 14 5.05 -1.47 -11.72
N ILE A 15 3.76 -1.40 -12.06
CA ILE A 15 3.30 -1.42 -13.45
C ILE A 15 3.46 -0.01 -14.03
N LEU A 16 4.68 0.31 -14.49
CA LEU A 16 4.92 1.50 -15.31
C LEU A 16 4.33 1.26 -16.71
N LEU A 17 3.10 1.75 -16.94
CA LEU A 17 2.59 1.97 -18.29
C LEU A 17 3.36 3.16 -18.90
N LEU A 18 4.58 2.88 -19.38
CA LEU A 18 5.37 3.82 -20.17
C LEU A 18 4.73 3.96 -21.55
N SER A 19 3.69 4.77 -21.65
CA SER A 19 3.37 5.42 -22.93
C SER A 19 4.47 6.44 -23.20
N GLY A 20 5.64 5.96 -23.63
CA GLY A 20 6.69 6.81 -24.18
C GLY A 20 6.16 7.41 -25.47
N ALA A 21 5.74 8.67 -25.42
CA ALA A 21 5.54 9.43 -26.64
C ALA A 21 6.90 9.50 -27.34
N ALA A 22 7.04 8.84 -28.50
CA ALA A 22 8.16 9.07 -29.37
C ALA A 22 8.11 10.56 -29.77
N CYS A 23 9.05 11.35 -29.28
CA CYS A 23 9.07 12.77 -29.54
C CYS A 23 9.67 13.00 -30.92
N ALA A 24 8.86 13.43 -31.89
CA ALA A 24 9.34 13.91 -33.19
C ALA A 24 9.05 15.42 -33.28
N GLY A 25 10.09 16.26 -33.23
CA GLY A 25 9.94 17.71 -33.36
C GLY A 25 10.57 18.53 -32.23
N ALA A 26 9.94 19.65 -31.87
CA ALA A 26 10.43 20.63 -30.90
C ALA A 26 10.69 20.01 -29.50
N THR A 27 11.53 20.68 -28.71
CA THR A 27 11.84 20.30 -27.33
C THR A 27 10.57 20.18 -26.50
N THR A 28 10.39 19.05 -25.80
CA THR A 28 9.28 18.84 -24.87
C THR A 28 9.81 18.55 -23.47
N LEU A 29 9.15 19.08 -22.44
CA LEU A 29 9.43 18.76 -21.03
C LEU A 29 8.19 18.10 -20.42
N SER A 30 8.32 16.93 -19.78
CA SER A 30 7.16 16.18 -19.30
C SER A 30 7.40 15.33 -18.07
N ILE A 31 6.32 15.01 -17.37
CA ILE A 31 6.29 14.04 -16.27
C ILE A 31 5.08 13.10 -16.45
N ALA A 32 5.27 11.82 -16.14
CA ALA A 32 4.23 10.81 -16.36
C ALA A 32 3.12 10.84 -15.30
N ASN A 33 1.98 10.25 -15.63
CA ASN A 33 0.96 9.92 -14.65
C ASN A 33 1.38 8.70 -13.83
N ALA A 34 0.93 8.65 -12.57
CA ALA A 34 1.18 7.49 -11.70
C ALA A 34 0.01 7.19 -10.76
N THR A 35 -0.05 5.94 -10.30
CA THR A 35 -0.95 5.50 -9.25
C THR A 35 -0.12 4.79 -8.18
N VAL A 36 -0.33 5.15 -6.91
CA VAL A 36 0.45 4.66 -5.76
C VAL A 36 -0.47 4.14 -4.65
N GLU A 37 0.01 3.16 -3.88
CA GLU A 37 -0.66 2.71 -2.67
C GLU A 37 -0.47 3.72 -1.52
N PRO A 38 -1.34 3.70 -0.48
CA PRO A 38 -1.20 4.59 0.66
C PRO A 38 0.18 4.47 1.35
N SER A 39 0.75 5.60 1.76
CA SER A 39 2.03 5.69 2.48
C SER A 39 3.27 5.19 1.72
N GLU A 40 3.16 4.89 0.42
CA GLU A 40 4.32 4.59 -0.43
C GLU A 40 4.96 5.85 -1.00
N ASP A 41 6.27 5.74 -1.28
CA ASP A 41 7.02 6.72 -2.04
C ASP A 41 7.11 6.28 -3.51
N ILE A 42 7.00 7.23 -4.44
CA ILE A 42 7.20 7.01 -5.87
C ILE A 42 8.24 7.98 -6.44
N VAL A 43 9.07 7.50 -7.35
CA VAL A 43 10.01 8.34 -8.09
C VAL A 43 9.53 8.53 -9.52
N LEU A 44 9.30 9.78 -9.92
CA LEU A 44 8.92 10.14 -11.28
C LEU A 44 10.01 10.99 -11.93
N PRO A 45 10.53 10.59 -13.11
CA PRO A 45 11.47 11.40 -13.86
C PRO A 45 10.76 12.53 -14.59
N ILE A 46 11.32 13.74 -14.51
CA ILE A 46 11.04 14.81 -15.47
C ILE A 46 11.92 14.57 -16.69
N ARG A 47 11.30 14.36 -17.84
CA ARG A 47 11.98 14.08 -19.11
C ARG A 47 11.99 15.31 -19.99
N ILE A 48 13.12 15.56 -20.63
CA ILE A 48 13.22 16.51 -21.74
C ILE A 48 13.54 15.71 -23.00
N CYS A 49 12.70 15.82 -24.02
CA CYS A 49 12.94 15.16 -25.30
C CYS A 49 13.37 16.17 -26.36
N ASN A 50 14.17 15.71 -27.32
CA ASN A 50 14.70 16.51 -28.44
C ASN A 50 15.41 17.81 -28.02
N ILE A 51 16.07 17.82 -26.86
CA ILE A 51 16.86 18.98 -26.45
C ILE A 51 18.13 19.08 -27.29
N THR A 52 18.60 20.29 -27.54
CA THR A 52 19.90 20.53 -28.18
C THR A 52 20.75 21.39 -27.25
N ASP A 53 21.95 20.92 -26.96
CA ASP A 53 22.97 21.64 -26.17
C ASP A 53 22.50 22.15 -24.80
N TYR A 54 21.68 21.36 -24.07
CA TYR A 54 21.19 21.69 -22.73
C TYR A 54 22.32 22.13 -21.79
N GLY A 55 22.27 23.39 -21.33
CA GLY A 55 23.25 23.96 -20.40
C GLY A 55 22.70 24.17 -19.00
N THR A 56 21.48 24.69 -18.88
CA THR A 56 20.85 25.05 -17.60
C THR A 56 19.33 24.97 -17.67
N GLY A 57 18.69 24.69 -16.54
CA GLY A 57 17.24 24.77 -16.44
C GLY A 57 16.74 24.98 -15.01
N THR A 58 15.64 25.73 -14.90
CA THR A 58 14.88 25.94 -13.67
C THR A 58 13.42 25.61 -13.94
N ILE A 59 12.90 24.62 -13.23
CA ILE A 59 11.54 24.10 -13.40
C ILE A 59 10.80 24.22 -12.08
N ASN A 60 9.60 24.78 -12.12
CA ASN A 60 8.66 24.79 -11.01
C ASN A 60 7.68 23.63 -11.16
N ILE A 61 7.28 23.04 -10.02
CA ILE A 61 6.26 22.00 -9.94
C ILE A 61 5.17 22.50 -8.99
N THR A 62 3.92 22.43 -9.44
CA THR A 62 2.76 22.63 -8.55
C THR A 62 1.98 21.33 -8.37
N TYR A 63 1.52 21.09 -7.15
CA TYR A 63 0.76 19.92 -6.73
C TYR A 63 -0.12 20.27 -5.52
N ASP A 64 -1.13 19.45 -5.25
CA ASP A 64 -1.87 19.48 -3.98
C ASP A 64 -1.05 18.82 -2.86
N PRO A 65 -0.58 19.59 -1.84
CA PRO A 65 0.21 19.05 -0.75
C PRO A 65 -0.59 18.17 0.22
N SER A 66 -1.93 18.22 0.19
CA SER A 66 -2.75 17.32 1.01
C SER A 66 -2.71 15.87 0.49
N VAL A 67 -2.38 15.66 -0.79
CA VAL A 67 -2.33 14.34 -1.43
C VAL A 67 -0.91 13.77 -1.43
N VAL A 68 0.09 14.58 -1.80
CA VAL A 68 1.49 14.14 -1.86
C VAL A 68 2.44 15.23 -1.35
N HIS A 69 3.60 14.80 -0.83
CA HIS A 69 4.72 15.68 -0.56
C HIS A 69 5.90 15.33 -1.47
N ILE A 70 6.65 16.33 -1.93
CA ILE A 70 7.97 16.10 -2.52
C ILE A 70 8.98 16.01 -1.38
N THR A 71 9.71 14.90 -1.31
CA THR A 71 10.67 14.62 -0.22
C THR A 71 12.12 14.64 -0.68
N ASN A 72 12.37 14.43 -1.97
CA ASN A 72 13.71 14.44 -2.52
C ASN A 72 13.71 14.73 -4.03
N VAL A 73 14.81 15.29 -4.51
CA VAL A 73 15.09 15.47 -5.94
C VAL A 73 16.53 15.07 -6.20
N THR A 74 16.75 14.22 -7.21
CA THR A 74 18.07 13.69 -7.55
C THR A 74 18.40 13.88 -9.02
N ASP A 75 19.69 13.79 -9.33
CA ASP A 75 20.26 13.97 -10.66
C ASP A 75 19.64 13.05 -11.70
N GLY A 76 19.58 13.56 -12.94
CA GLY A 76 19.53 12.72 -14.13
C GLY A 76 20.96 12.40 -14.61
N PRO A 77 21.16 11.40 -15.48
CA PRO A 77 22.49 11.04 -15.98
C PRO A 77 23.24 12.20 -16.66
N GLU A 78 22.50 13.12 -17.27
CA GLU A 78 23.02 14.25 -18.04
C GLU A 78 22.55 15.61 -17.49
N SER A 79 22.04 15.64 -16.26
CA SER A 79 21.50 16.83 -15.61
C SER A 79 21.78 16.79 -14.11
N GLN A 80 22.69 17.64 -13.66
CA GLN A 80 23.11 17.72 -12.26
C GLN A 80 22.26 18.75 -11.51
N ILE A 81 21.62 18.33 -10.43
CA ILE A 81 20.83 19.20 -9.55
C ILE A 81 21.77 20.16 -8.83
N ALA A 82 21.58 21.45 -9.09
CA ALA A 82 22.29 22.52 -8.40
C ALA A 82 21.58 22.89 -7.08
N ALA A 83 20.25 22.96 -7.11
CA ALA A 83 19.42 23.25 -5.95
C ALA A 83 17.98 22.79 -6.18
N HIS A 84 17.29 22.44 -5.10
CA HIS A 84 15.84 22.29 -5.11
C HIS A 84 15.26 22.79 -3.79
N ASN A 85 14.04 23.31 -3.82
CA ASN A 85 13.31 23.75 -2.63
C ASN A 85 11.85 23.36 -2.76
N ALA A 86 11.42 22.39 -1.95
CA ALA A 86 10.04 21.95 -1.87
C ALA A 86 9.32 22.62 -0.70
N ASP A 87 8.29 23.41 -0.99
CA ASP A 87 7.35 23.93 0.00
C ASP A 87 6.07 23.10 -0.02
N ASN A 88 6.07 22.04 0.82
CA ASN A 88 4.95 21.15 1.04
C ASN A 88 3.79 21.82 1.81
N THR A 89 3.90 23.09 2.20
CA THR A 89 2.76 23.82 2.81
C THR A 89 1.85 24.36 1.74
N ILE A 90 2.43 24.84 0.62
CA ILE A 90 1.70 25.48 -0.47
C ILE A 90 1.66 24.63 -1.75
N GLY A 91 2.40 23.52 -1.80
CA GLY A 91 2.42 22.63 -2.95
C GLY A 91 3.24 23.17 -4.12
N LEU A 92 4.36 23.82 -3.83
CA LEU A 92 5.26 24.41 -4.85
C LEU A 92 6.69 23.92 -4.63
N THR A 93 7.32 23.42 -5.69
CA THR A 93 8.73 23.06 -5.68
C THR A 93 9.46 23.75 -6.82
N CYS A 94 10.63 24.33 -6.54
CA CYS A 94 11.53 24.87 -7.57
C CYS A 94 12.77 23.97 -7.66
N ILE A 95 13.14 23.56 -8.87
CA ILE A 95 14.30 22.70 -9.15
C ILE A 95 15.20 23.41 -10.15
N SER A 96 16.48 23.55 -9.83
CA SER A 96 17.51 24.07 -10.73
C SER A 96 18.57 23.02 -10.99
N ALA A 97 18.89 22.78 -12.26
CA ALA A 97 19.87 21.81 -12.70
C ALA A 97 20.67 22.33 -13.89
N SER A 98 21.82 21.72 -14.16
CA SER A 98 22.71 22.16 -15.24
C SER A 98 23.54 21.01 -15.82
N ASN A 99 24.07 21.25 -17.01
CA ASN A 99 25.12 20.45 -17.64
C ASN A 99 26.09 21.39 -18.37
N SER A 100 27.28 21.59 -17.82
CA SER A 100 28.28 22.51 -18.38
C SER A 100 28.92 22.02 -19.69
N TYR A 101 28.73 20.76 -20.06
CA TYR A 101 29.25 20.18 -21.30
C TYR A 101 28.21 20.14 -22.43
N GLY A 102 26.96 20.52 -22.14
CA GLY A 102 25.85 20.36 -23.08
C GLY A 102 25.32 18.92 -23.08
N ALA A 103 24.00 18.77 -23.18
CA ALA A 103 23.37 17.49 -23.49
C ALA A 103 22.38 17.63 -24.64
N SER A 104 22.25 16.61 -25.48
CA SER A 104 21.35 16.62 -26.64
C SER A 104 20.63 15.30 -26.79
N GLY A 105 19.41 15.34 -27.32
CA GLY A 105 18.52 14.19 -27.46
C GLY A 105 17.49 14.11 -26.33
N ASP A 106 17.20 12.90 -25.88
CA ASP A 106 16.23 12.66 -24.81
C ASP A 106 16.97 12.44 -23.49
N ILE A 107 16.74 13.33 -22.53
CA ILE A 107 17.41 13.34 -21.23
C ILE A 107 16.41 13.27 -20.07
N ILE A 108 16.90 12.84 -18.91
CA ILE A 108 16.20 13.03 -17.64
C ILE A 108 16.73 14.32 -17.01
N PHE A 109 15.87 15.30 -16.79
CA PHE A 109 16.21 16.56 -16.11
C PHE A 109 16.42 16.34 -14.62
N ALA A 110 15.50 15.62 -13.96
CA ALA A 110 15.54 15.32 -12.55
C ALA A 110 14.68 14.09 -12.23
N ASN A 111 15.03 13.36 -11.18
CA ASN A 111 14.19 12.32 -10.59
C ASN A 111 13.56 12.87 -9.30
N VAL A 112 12.23 12.99 -9.26
CA VAL A 112 11.49 13.58 -8.14
C VAL A 112 10.84 12.48 -7.32
N THR A 113 11.12 12.44 -6.02
CA THR A 113 10.48 11.52 -5.07
C THR A 113 9.25 12.18 -4.45
N PHE A 114 8.09 11.57 -4.67
CA PHE A 114 6.82 11.94 -4.07
C PHE A 114 6.45 10.92 -2.99
N LYS A 115 6.06 11.40 -1.82
CA LYS A 115 5.50 10.60 -0.73
C LYS A 115 3.99 10.79 -0.69
N ALA A 116 3.24 9.69 -0.68
CA ALA A 116 1.79 9.73 -0.48
C ALA A 116 1.44 10.23 0.94
N ILE A 117 0.52 11.19 1.03
CA ILE A 117 0.06 11.80 2.29
C ILE A 117 -1.37 11.36 2.60
N ASP A 118 -2.27 11.48 1.63
CA ASP A 118 -3.65 11.04 1.76
C ASP A 118 -4.19 10.55 0.40
N PHE A 119 -5.31 9.84 0.43
CA PHE A 119 -5.97 9.37 -0.78
C PHE A 119 -6.49 10.55 -1.61
N GLY A 120 -6.48 10.39 -2.93
CA GLY A 120 -6.95 11.44 -3.82
C GLY A 120 -6.19 11.47 -5.14
N SER A 121 -6.33 12.57 -5.85
CA SER A 121 -5.65 12.81 -7.11
C SER A 121 -5.13 14.23 -7.13
N THR A 122 -3.87 14.38 -7.51
CA THR A 122 -3.19 15.67 -7.60
C THR A 122 -2.57 15.83 -8.99
N PRO A 123 -2.80 16.95 -9.69
CA PRO A 123 -2.04 17.25 -10.89
C PRO A 123 -0.58 17.53 -10.51
N VAL A 124 0.34 17.20 -11.40
CA VAL A 124 1.75 17.57 -11.29
C VAL A 124 2.06 18.48 -12.46
N ASN A 125 1.80 19.78 -12.28
CA ASN A 125 1.99 20.74 -13.37
C ASN A 125 3.42 21.26 -13.37
N LEU A 126 4.03 21.31 -14.54
CA LEU A 126 5.39 21.80 -14.73
C LEU A 126 5.35 23.21 -15.31
N ASP A 127 6.20 24.08 -14.81
CA ASP A 127 6.39 25.43 -15.34
C ASP A 127 7.88 25.67 -15.60
N VAL A 128 8.21 26.00 -16.84
CA VAL A 128 9.59 26.21 -17.29
C VAL A 128 9.96 27.67 -17.03
N ALA A 129 10.56 27.94 -15.87
CA ALA A 129 11.04 29.27 -15.54
C ALA A 129 12.30 29.65 -16.34
N LEU A 130 13.16 28.67 -16.63
CA LEU A 130 14.34 28.81 -17.47
C LEU A 130 14.68 27.48 -18.12
N LEU A 131 15.01 27.52 -19.41
CA LEU A 131 15.71 26.44 -20.09
C LEU A 131 16.64 27.07 -21.11
N GLY A 132 17.94 26.75 -21.04
CA GLY A 132 18.93 27.40 -21.89
C GLY A 132 20.08 26.48 -22.30
N ASP A 133 20.71 26.83 -23.42
CA ASP A 133 21.89 26.15 -23.92
C ASP A 133 23.17 26.51 -23.13
N THR A 134 24.30 25.92 -23.50
CA THR A 134 25.60 26.20 -22.85
C THR A 134 26.09 27.64 -23.07
N SER A 135 25.50 28.36 -24.02
CA SER A 135 25.74 29.78 -24.31
C SER A 135 24.71 30.71 -23.66
N TYR A 136 23.86 30.17 -22.76
CA TYR A 136 22.77 30.88 -22.07
C TYR A 136 21.66 31.40 -22.99
N LYS A 137 21.53 30.88 -24.20
CA LYS A 137 20.40 31.19 -25.07
C LYS A 137 19.21 30.31 -24.68
N GLU A 138 18.05 30.94 -24.56
CA GLU A 138 16.81 30.24 -24.20
C GLU A 138 16.43 29.18 -25.25
N ILE A 139 16.01 28.01 -24.75
CA ILE A 139 15.47 26.92 -25.54
C ILE A 139 13.98 26.81 -25.20
N PRO A 140 13.07 27.13 -26.15
CA PRO A 140 11.65 26.98 -25.91
C PRO A 140 11.29 25.50 -25.77
N ALA A 141 10.44 25.16 -24.81
CA ALA A 141 9.93 23.82 -24.60
C ALA A 141 8.41 23.83 -24.44
N THR A 142 7.74 22.82 -24.98
CA THR A 142 6.34 22.56 -24.69
C THR A 142 6.21 21.63 -23.48
N VAL A 143 5.31 21.94 -22.56
CA VAL A 143 5.12 21.18 -21.32
C VAL A 143 4.06 20.08 -21.50
N GLY A 144 4.34 18.90 -20.97
CA GLY A 144 3.37 17.82 -20.74
C GLY A 144 3.26 17.51 -19.25
N ASP A 145 2.17 17.98 -18.64
CA ASP A 145 1.89 17.75 -17.22
C ASP A 145 1.56 16.28 -16.91
N GLY A 146 1.74 15.90 -15.66
CA GLY A 146 1.35 14.59 -15.14
C GLY A 146 0.30 14.68 -14.03
N SER A 147 0.07 13.55 -13.39
CA SER A 147 -0.81 13.46 -12.22
C SER A 147 -0.43 12.26 -11.36
N ILE A 148 -0.66 12.37 -10.06
CA ILE A 148 -0.50 11.26 -9.12
C ILE A 148 -1.86 10.97 -8.51
N LYS A 149 -2.27 9.70 -8.58
CA LYS A 149 -3.43 9.18 -7.87
C LYS A 149 -2.98 8.31 -6.71
N VAL A 150 -3.29 8.72 -5.49
CA VAL A 150 -3.12 7.88 -4.30
C VAL A 150 -4.40 7.11 -4.10
N LYS A 151 -4.32 5.77 -4.10
CA LYS A 151 -5.50 4.94 -3.86
C LYS A 151 -6.04 5.19 -2.45
N ALA A 152 -7.36 5.12 -2.30
CA ALA A 152 -7.94 4.99 -0.97
C ALA A 152 -7.46 3.67 -0.37
N SER A 153 -7.10 3.66 0.91
CA SER A 153 -7.04 2.39 1.65
C SER A 153 -8.42 1.76 1.52
N GLN A 154 -8.49 0.51 1.03
CA GLN A 154 -9.75 -0.21 1.09
C GLN A 154 -10.11 -0.32 2.58
N PRO A 155 -11.35 0.06 2.97
CA PRO A 155 -11.79 -0.22 4.33
C PRO A 155 -11.65 -1.72 4.58
N PRO A 156 -11.25 -2.15 5.79
CA PRO A 156 -11.12 -3.56 6.09
C PRO A 156 -12.45 -4.26 5.79
N GLU A 157 -12.42 -5.31 4.97
CA GLU A 157 -13.64 -6.03 4.60
C GLU A 157 -14.07 -6.90 5.79
N PRO A 158 -15.34 -6.86 6.20
CA PRO A 158 -15.81 -7.68 7.32
C PRO A 158 -15.68 -9.16 6.94
N PHE A 159 -15.08 -9.93 7.84
CA PHE A 159 -14.88 -11.36 7.71
C PHE A 159 -15.63 -12.09 8.83
N PHE A 160 -16.70 -12.78 8.48
CA PHE A 160 -17.64 -13.36 9.42
C PHE A 160 -17.37 -14.85 9.64
N ILE A 161 -17.01 -15.22 10.87
CA ILE A 161 -16.84 -16.62 11.26
C ILE A 161 -17.99 -16.98 12.17
N HIS A 162 -18.69 -18.08 11.87
CA HIS A 162 -19.78 -18.56 12.71
C HIS A 162 -19.83 -20.08 12.72
N GLY A 163 -20.59 -20.66 13.64
CA GLY A 163 -20.82 -22.09 13.64
C GLY A 163 -21.55 -22.57 14.88
N TYR A 164 -21.62 -23.89 15.00
CA TYR A 164 -22.28 -24.58 16.11
C TYR A 164 -21.27 -25.42 16.89
N VAL A 165 -21.44 -25.46 18.20
CA VAL A 165 -20.67 -26.32 19.10
C VAL A 165 -21.56 -27.48 19.54
N CYS A 166 -21.13 -28.71 19.28
CA CYS A 166 -21.86 -29.93 19.64
C CYS A 166 -20.95 -30.88 20.41
N TYR A 167 -21.53 -31.76 21.22
CA TYR A 167 -20.80 -32.90 21.77
C TYR A 167 -20.72 -34.04 20.74
N GLU A 168 -19.81 -35.00 20.90
CA GLU A 168 -19.65 -36.16 20.00
C GLU A 168 -20.95 -36.96 19.77
N ASN A 169 -21.85 -37.00 20.75
CA ASN A 169 -23.18 -37.61 20.61
C ASN A 169 -24.18 -36.75 19.81
N SER A 170 -23.71 -35.68 19.15
CA SER A 170 -24.50 -34.69 18.40
C SER A 170 -25.48 -33.86 19.23
N THR A 171 -25.36 -33.85 20.57
CA THR A 171 -26.16 -32.95 21.41
C THR A 171 -25.57 -31.54 21.44
N PRO A 172 -26.40 -30.48 21.47
CA PRO A 172 -25.91 -29.10 21.45
C PRO A 172 -25.18 -28.75 22.75
N CYS A 173 -23.99 -28.15 22.63
CA CYS A 173 -23.29 -27.53 23.75
C CYS A 173 -23.78 -26.09 23.93
N ASN A 174 -24.79 -25.89 24.76
CA ASN A 174 -25.38 -24.56 24.98
C ASN A 174 -24.46 -23.64 25.79
N SER A 175 -24.46 -22.35 25.43
CA SER A 175 -23.62 -21.32 26.02
C SER A 175 -22.12 -21.64 25.94
N PRO A 176 -21.59 -22.07 24.77
CA PRO A 176 -20.18 -22.39 24.67
C PRO A 176 -19.34 -21.12 24.83
N LEU A 177 -18.07 -21.30 25.17
CA LEU A 177 -17.04 -20.27 25.05
C LEU A 177 -16.11 -20.69 23.92
N VAL A 178 -15.92 -19.83 22.91
CA VAL A 178 -14.97 -20.07 21.81
C VAL A 178 -14.01 -18.88 21.73
N ASN A 179 -12.74 -19.16 21.94
CA ASN A 179 -11.65 -18.20 21.69
C ASN A 179 -10.98 -18.56 20.37
N ILE A 180 -10.58 -17.55 19.62
CA ILE A 180 -9.94 -17.68 18.31
C ILE A 180 -8.60 -16.97 18.39
N THR A 181 -7.54 -17.67 18.02
CA THR A 181 -6.18 -17.12 17.94
C THR A 181 -5.65 -17.25 16.51
N ASN A 182 -5.23 -16.16 15.89
CA ASN A 182 -4.44 -16.23 14.66
C ASN A 182 -2.99 -16.56 15.02
N LEU A 183 -2.53 -17.76 14.67
CA LEU A 183 -1.19 -18.24 15.01
C LEU A 183 -0.07 -17.54 14.23
N ASN A 184 -0.41 -16.85 13.14
CA ASN A 184 0.53 -16.13 12.29
C ASN A 184 0.80 -14.72 12.84
N THR A 185 -0.25 -14.03 13.29
CA THR A 185 -0.19 -12.64 13.75
C THR A 185 -0.25 -12.48 15.28
N TYR A 186 -0.59 -13.56 15.99
CA TYR A 186 -0.86 -13.58 17.44
C TYR A 186 -2.09 -12.77 17.86
N GLY A 187 -2.98 -12.43 16.92
CA GLY A 187 -4.28 -11.84 17.25
C GLY A 187 -5.15 -12.82 18.04
N GLU A 188 -5.84 -12.34 19.07
CA GLU A 188 -6.71 -13.14 19.94
C GLU A 188 -8.06 -12.47 20.11
N TRP A 189 -9.13 -13.24 19.93
CA TRP A 189 -10.50 -12.76 20.04
C TRP A 189 -11.40 -13.79 20.71
N GLN A 190 -12.46 -13.33 21.35
CA GLN A 190 -13.51 -14.17 21.90
C GLN A 190 -14.78 -13.99 21.07
N SER A 191 -15.38 -15.08 20.63
CA SER A 191 -16.61 -15.04 19.86
C SER A 191 -17.80 -14.60 20.72
N GLU A 192 -18.80 -14.00 20.09
CA GLU A 192 -20.10 -13.74 20.69
C GLU A 192 -20.91 -15.04 20.79
N THR A 193 -21.47 -15.30 21.98
CA THR A 193 -22.39 -16.42 22.23
C THR A 193 -23.62 -15.96 22.99
N SER A 194 -24.69 -16.77 22.97
CA SER A 194 -25.95 -16.48 23.65
C SER A 194 -26.32 -17.60 24.61
N CYS A 195 -26.87 -17.24 25.76
CA CYS A 195 -27.29 -18.21 26.76
C CYS A 195 -28.37 -19.16 26.20
N GLY A 196 -28.14 -20.47 26.33
CA GLY A 196 -29.08 -21.49 25.85
C GLY A 196 -28.99 -21.78 24.34
N SER A 197 -28.07 -21.14 23.62
CA SER A 197 -27.76 -21.43 22.22
C SER A 197 -26.39 -22.11 22.12
N ASN A 198 -26.23 -23.02 21.17
CA ASN A 198 -24.94 -23.62 20.85
C ASN A 198 -24.24 -22.95 19.66
N TYR A 199 -24.77 -21.82 19.21
CA TYR A 199 -24.21 -21.01 18.13
C TYR A 199 -23.20 -19.99 18.67
N TYR A 200 -22.12 -19.79 17.91
CA TYR A 200 -21.14 -18.73 18.13
C TYR A 200 -20.88 -17.96 16.84
N GLN A 201 -20.48 -16.69 16.97
CA GLN A 201 -20.10 -15.85 15.83
C GLN A 201 -19.03 -14.83 16.19
N ILE A 202 -18.31 -14.35 15.19
CA ILE A 202 -17.42 -13.19 15.31
C ILE A 202 -17.33 -12.47 13.96
N SER A 203 -17.22 -11.14 14.01
CA SER A 203 -16.86 -10.33 12.85
C SER A 203 -15.43 -9.83 13.02
N LEU A 204 -14.55 -10.28 12.14
CA LEU A 204 -13.16 -9.84 12.03
C LEU A 204 -12.99 -8.97 10.78
N SER A 205 -11.76 -8.51 10.54
CA SER A 205 -11.40 -7.63 9.42
C SER A 205 -10.37 -8.30 8.52
N SER A 206 -10.75 -8.66 7.29
CA SER A 206 -9.81 -9.19 6.29
C SER A 206 -8.76 -8.13 5.92
N GLY A 207 -7.49 -8.53 5.78
CA GLY A 207 -6.39 -7.62 5.52
C GLY A 207 -5.90 -6.83 6.74
N THR A 208 -6.43 -7.13 7.93
CA THR A 208 -5.99 -6.51 9.19
C THR A 208 -5.88 -7.54 10.31
N ASP A 209 -6.96 -8.27 10.60
CA ASP A 209 -6.99 -9.31 11.64
C ASP A 209 -6.50 -10.66 11.11
N LEU A 210 -6.78 -10.93 9.84
CA LEU A 210 -6.40 -12.17 9.15
C LEU A 210 -6.28 -11.95 7.64
N ASP A 211 -5.51 -12.82 7.01
CA ASP A 211 -5.38 -12.96 5.57
C ASP A 211 -5.51 -14.41 5.11
N ALA A 212 -5.63 -14.62 3.79
CA ALA A 212 -5.51 -15.96 3.23
C ALA A 212 -4.16 -16.57 3.64
N THR A 213 -4.15 -17.88 3.92
CA THR A 213 -3.02 -18.67 4.45
C THR A 213 -2.76 -18.56 5.95
N ASP A 214 -3.44 -17.67 6.67
CA ASP A 214 -3.36 -17.65 8.13
C ASP A 214 -3.98 -18.90 8.76
N VAL A 215 -3.39 -19.36 9.87
CA VAL A 215 -3.91 -20.49 10.65
C VAL A 215 -4.60 -19.96 11.90
N LEU A 216 -5.91 -20.17 11.97
CA LEU A 216 -6.72 -19.83 13.13
C LEU A 216 -6.85 -21.06 14.03
N ARG A 217 -6.46 -20.92 15.30
CA ARG A 217 -6.74 -21.90 16.37
C ARG A 217 -8.06 -21.53 17.05
N PHE A 218 -8.94 -22.51 17.18
CA PHE A 218 -10.21 -22.41 17.89
C PHE A 218 -10.11 -23.19 19.19
N ASP A 219 -10.21 -22.51 20.33
CA ASP A 219 -10.28 -23.10 21.65
C ASP A 219 -11.72 -23.01 22.17
N ALA A 220 -12.45 -24.13 22.13
CA ALA A 220 -13.85 -24.21 22.56
C ALA A 220 -13.99 -24.94 23.90
N THR A 221 -14.90 -24.47 24.76
CA THR A 221 -15.27 -25.16 26.00
C THR A 221 -16.76 -25.07 26.30
N GLY A 222 -17.32 -26.20 26.77
CA GLY A 222 -18.66 -26.30 27.36
C GLY A 222 -18.64 -26.24 28.90
N GLY A 223 -17.52 -25.81 29.49
CA GLY A 223 -17.27 -25.84 30.93
C GLY A 223 -16.24 -26.91 31.28
N THR A 224 -16.65 -28.19 31.32
CA THR A 224 -15.77 -29.32 31.66
C THR A 224 -15.11 -29.95 30.44
N SER A 225 -15.80 -29.99 29.30
CA SER A 225 -15.26 -30.50 28.04
C SER A 225 -14.66 -29.37 27.21
N THR A 226 -13.52 -29.64 26.58
CA THR A 226 -12.79 -28.70 25.74
C THR A 226 -12.45 -29.31 24.38
N SER A 227 -12.24 -28.47 23.36
CA SER A 227 -11.71 -28.88 22.06
C SER A 227 -10.78 -27.80 21.53
N VAL A 228 -9.71 -28.23 20.87
CA VAL A 228 -8.74 -27.35 20.22
C VAL A 228 -8.59 -27.82 18.78
N THR A 229 -8.95 -26.97 17.83
CA THR A 229 -8.86 -27.27 16.40
C THR A 229 -8.22 -26.10 15.65
N GLU A 230 -7.71 -26.37 14.46
CA GLU A 230 -7.08 -25.37 13.61
C GLU A 230 -7.76 -25.33 12.24
N HIS A 231 -7.80 -24.14 11.64
CA HIS A 231 -8.29 -23.93 10.28
C HIS A 231 -7.36 -22.98 9.53
N THR A 232 -6.93 -23.38 8.34
CA THR A 232 -6.18 -22.49 7.45
C THR A 232 -7.15 -21.71 6.58
N VAL A 233 -7.15 -20.39 6.70
CA VAL A 233 -8.00 -19.49 5.91
C VAL A 233 -7.63 -19.60 4.43
N THR A 234 -8.63 -19.75 3.58
CA THR A 234 -8.46 -19.83 2.13
C THR A 234 -8.82 -18.51 1.45
N GLN A 235 -8.25 -18.27 0.27
CA GLN A 235 -8.60 -17.11 -0.56
C GLN A 235 -10.10 -17.09 -0.94
N ALA A 236 -10.72 -18.27 -1.06
CA ALA A 236 -12.14 -18.38 -1.37
C ALA A 236 -13.03 -17.91 -0.21
N GLU A 237 -12.66 -18.20 1.03
CA GLU A 237 -13.38 -17.74 2.23
C GLU A 237 -13.19 -16.24 2.43
N VAL A 238 -11.99 -15.70 2.17
CA VAL A 238 -11.74 -14.24 2.13
C VAL A 238 -12.63 -13.58 1.08
N GLY A 239 -12.68 -14.13 -0.14
CA GLY A 239 -13.55 -13.60 -1.20
C GLY A 239 -15.05 -13.76 -0.93
N ALA A 240 -15.44 -14.69 -0.05
CA ALA A 240 -16.82 -14.89 0.39
C ALA A 240 -17.19 -14.02 1.61
N GLY A 241 -16.21 -13.39 2.27
CA GLY A 241 -16.39 -12.59 3.48
C GLY A 241 -16.58 -13.43 4.75
N GLY A 242 -16.12 -14.68 4.78
CA GLY A 242 -16.26 -15.54 5.96
C GLY A 242 -16.44 -17.03 5.67
N PHE A 243 -16.66 -17.81 6.74
CA PHE A 243 -16.98 -19.24 6.66
C PHE A 243 -17.73 -19.76 7.89
N GLU A 244 -18.41 -20.89 7.71
CA GLU A 244 -18.97 -21.67 8.82
C GLU A 244 -17.94 -22.69 9.34
N TYR A 245 -17.77 -22.76 10.66
CA TYR A 245 -16.86 -23.68 11.32
C TYR A 245 -17.51 -24.34 12.54
N ASN A 246 -17.91 -25.60 12.39
CA ASN A 246 -18.55 -26.35 13.46
C ASN A 246 -17.51 -27.07 14.33
N ILE A 247 -17.69 -27.03 15.64
CA ILE A 247 -16.75 -27.58 16.61
C ILE A 247 -17.41 -28.73 17.37
N THR A 248 -16.69 -29.84 17.52
CA THR A 248 -17.13 -30.99 18.32
C THR A 248 -16.32 -31.06 19.60
N LEU A 249 -17.01 -31.14 20.75
CA LEU A 249 -16.43 -31.37 22.08
C LEU A 249 -16.57 -32.84 22.47
N GLU A 250 -15.60 -33.36 23.21
CA GLU A 250 -15.74 -34.66 23.89
C GLU A 250 -16.90 -34.64 24.89
N LEU A 251 -17.51 -35.81 25.11
CA LEU A 251 -18.57 -35.92 26.11
C LEU A 251 -18.06 -35.59 27.51
N PRO A 252 -18.80 -34.79 28.30
CA PRO A 252 -18.42 -34.55 29.68
C PRO A 252 -18.43 -35.89 30.40
N SER A 253 -17.31 -36.24 31.04
CA SER A 253 -17.21 -37.46 31.83
C SER A 253 -18.34 -37.45 32.85
N SER A 254 -19.23 -38.44 32.77
CA SER A 254 -20.25 -38.66 33.78
C SER A 254 -19.53 -39.04 35.07
N ASP A 255 -19.27 -38.07 35.94
CA ASP A 255 -18.84 -38.35 37.30
C ASP A 255 -19.98 -39.10 37.97
N THR A 256 -19.85 -40.43 37.95
CA THR A 256 -20.77 -41.33 38.60
C THR A 256 -20.37 -41.30 40.06
N THR A 257 -20.73 -40.22 40.76
CA THR A 257 -20.71 -40.22 42.21
C THR A 257 -21.76 -41.24 42.66
N VAL A 258 -21.26 -42.45 42.92
CA VAL A 258 -21.98 -43.52 43.57
C VAL A 258 -22.31 -43.07 44.99
N SER A 259 -23.62 -42.91 45.24
CA SER A 259 -24.33 -42.91 46.53
C SER A 259 -24.13 -41.72 47.47
#